data_AF-A0A1E7L7M1-F1
#
_entry.id   AF-A0A1E7L7M1-F1
#
_cell.length_a   1.000
_cell.length_b   1.000
_cell.length_c   1.000
_cell.angle_alpha   90.00
_cell.angle_beta   90.00
_cell.angle_gamma   90.00
#
_symmetry.space_group_name_H-M   'P 1'
#
loop_
_entity.id
_entity.type
_entity.pdbx_description
1 polymer ?
#
loop_
_entity_poly.entity_id
_entity_poly.type
_entity_poly.pdbx_seq_one_letter_code
_entity_poly.pdbx_strand_id
1 'polypeptide(L)'
;MYEERPSRVGGAVVWAHVGESVGEGRVLPDGCMDLLMWDGALVVAGPDTRAHLFGRRAGAGITGLRLPPGAGPLVLGVPAHALRDQRVPLGGLWPERAVRLLEERVAAAPDAGHALES
;
A
#
# COMPACT_ATOMS: atom_id res chain seq x y z
N MET A 1 -3.57 -6.82 14.62
CA MET A 1 -3.50 -8.15 13.98
C MET A 1 -3.06 -8.00 12.54
N TYR A 2 -2.16 -8.87 12.07
CA TYR A 2 -1.64 -8.90 10.70
C TYR A 2 -2.10 -10.17 9.99
N GLU A 3 -2.50 -10.05 8.72
CA GLU A 3 -2.90 -11.18 7.88
C GLU A 3 -2.46 -10.97 6.42
N GLU A 4 -2.22 -12.06 5.70
CA GLU A 4 -1.89 -12.06 4.27
C GLU A 4 -2.67 -13.13 3.54
N ARG A 5 -2.95 -12.89 2.25
CA ARG A 5 -3.50 -13.88 1.33
C ARG A 5 -2.93 -13.69 -0.08
N PRO A 6 -2.87 -14.76 -0.90
CA PRO A 6 -2.56 -14.64 -2.31
C PRO A 6 -3.51 -13.64 -3.00
N SER A 7 -2.95 -12.89 -3.95
CA SER A 7 -3.74 -11.96 -4.75
C SER A 7 -4.34 -12.62 -6.00
N ARG A 8 -5.41 -12.01 -6.51
CA ARG A 8 -5.92 -12.28 -7.87
C ARG A 8 -5.00 -11.76 -8.97
N VAL A 9 -4.18 -10.76 -8.67
CA VAL A 9 -3.10 -10.29 -9.55
C VAL A 9 -1.92 -11.26 -9.40
N GLY A 10 -1.51 -11.88 -10.51
CA GLY A 10 -0.50 -12.93 -10.49
C GLY A 10 0.79 -12.53 -9.79
N GLY A 11 1.18 -13.27 -8.75
CA GLY A 11 2.40 -13.05 -7.97
C GLY A 11 2.32 -11.93 -6.93
N ALA A 12 1.19 -11.23 -6.82
CA ALA A 12 0.97 -10.21 -5.80
C ALA A 12 0.41 -10.85 -4.51
N VAL A 13 0.49 -10.11 -3.40
CA VAL A 13 -0.05 -10.52 -2.09
C VAL A 13 -0.89 -9.39 -1.54
N VAL A 14 -2.10 -9.72 -1.07
CA VAL A 14 -2.90 -8.79 -0.27
C VAL A 14 -2.57 -9.01 1.19
N TRP A 15 -2.30 -7.93 1.91
CA TRP A 15 -2.07 -7.95 3.33
C TRP A 15 -2.92 -6.92 4.04
N ALA A 16 -3.29 -7.19 5.27
CA ALA A 16 -4.01 -6.26 6.12
C ALA A 16 -3.40 -6.21 7.52
N HIS A 17 -3.37 -5.02 8.10
CA HIS A 17 -2.91 -4.77 9.45
C HIS A 17 -3.88 -3.86 10.18
N VAL A 18 -4.42 -4.32 11.31
CA VAL A 18 -5.21 -3.49 12.23
C VAL A 18 -4.39 -3.20 13.47
N GLY A 19 -4.22 -1.91 13.79
CA GLY A 19 -3.52 -1.47 15.00
C GLY A 19 -4.29 -1.88 16.26
N GLU A 20 -3.65 -2.62 17.17
CA GLU A 20 -4.26 -3.05 18.44
C GLU A 20 -4.14 -2.00 19.55
N SER A 21 -3.12 -1.15 19.47
CA SER A 21 -2.83 -0.10 20.44
C SER A 21 -2.22 1.12 19.75
N VAL A 22 -2.24 2.25 20.45
CA VAL A 22 -1.52 3.46 20.01
C VAL A 22 -0.02 3.24 20.25
N GLY A 23 0.82 3.61 19.28
CA GLY A 23 2.26 3.47 19.39
C GLY A 23 2.97 3.66 18.05
N GLU A 24 4.17 3.11 17.92
CA GLU A 24 4.94 3.12 16.69
C GLU A 24 4.95 1.72 16.04
N GLY A 25 4.61 1.67 14.75
CA GLY A 25 4.82 0.52 13.90
C GLY A 25 6.13 0.66 13.11
N ARG A 26 6.72 -0.48 12.74
CA ARG A 26 7.88 -0.51 11.85
C ARG A 26 7.67 -1.51 10.73
N VAL A 27 7.98 -1.09 9.51
CA VAL A 27 8.18 -1.97 8.36
C VAL A 27 9.68 -2.24 8.26
N LEU A 28 10.06 -3.51 8.14
CA LEU A 28 11.47 -3.89 7.99
C LEU A 28 11.92 -3.67 6.54
N PRO A 29 13.21 -3.47 6.29
CA PRO A 29 13.73 -3.43 4.92
C PRO A 29 13.40 -4.73 4.19
N ASP A 30 12.51 -4.68 3.22
CA ASP A 30 12.04 -5.85 2.45
C ASP A 30 12.23 -5.70 0.94
N GLY A 31 12.59 -4.50 0.47
CA GLY A 31 12.73 -4.18 -0.95
C GLY A 31 11.45 -4.32 -1.78
N CYS A 32 10.30 -4.50 -1.14
CA CYS A 32 9.01 -4.70 -1.78
C CYS A 32 8.36 -3.37 -2.15
N MET A 33 7.40 -3.41 -3.09
CA MET A 33 6.61 -2.24 -3.45
C MET A 33 5.14 -2.55 -3.22
N ASP A 34 4.47 -1.71 -2.45
CA ASP A 34 3.09 -1.93 -2.05
C ASP A 34 2.23 -0.73 -2.44
N LEU A 35 1.01 -0.98 -2.91
CA LEU A 35 -0.05 0.00 -2.96
C LEU A 35 -0.92 -0.13 -1.71
N LEU A 36 -0.98 0.91 -0.90
CA LEU A 36 -1.65 0.92 0.40
C LEU A 36 -2.93 1.75 0.33
N MET A 37 -4.00 1.24 0.92
CA MET A 37 -5.12 2.03 1.40
C MET A 37 -4.91 2.27 2.90
N TRP A 38 -4.73 3.55 3.27
CA TRP A 38 -4.52 3.96 4.65
C TRP A 38 -5.23 5.29 4.91
N ASP A 39 -6.13 5.30 5.90
CA ASP A 39 -6.90 6.48 6.32
C ASP A 39 -7.64 7.16 5.13
N GLY A 40 -8.15 6.35 4.20
CA GLY A 40 -8.90 6.81 3.02
C GLY A 40 -8.04 7.29 1.84
N ALA A 41 -6.71 7.24 1.96
CA ALA A 41 -5.80 7.65 0.91
C ALA A 41 -5.05 6.46 0.31
N LEU A 42 -4.79 6.53 -0.99
CA LEU A 42 -3.91 5.60 -1.69
C LEU A 42 -2.46 6.09 -1.63
N VAL A 43 -1.59 5.27 -1.04
CA VAL A 43 -0.17 5.57 -0.84
C VAL A 43 0.66 4.47 -1.45
N VAL A 44 1.70 4.84 -2.20
CA VAL A 44 2.70 3.91 -2.69
C VAL A 44 3.84 3.82 -1.68
N ALA A 45 4.07 2.62 -1.17
CA ALA A 45 5.29 2.28 -0.47
C ALA A 45 6.32 1.80 -1.49
N GLY A 46 7.43 2.53 -1.61
CA GLY A 46 8.54 2.08 -2.42
C GLY A 46 9.43 1.08 -1.70
N PRO A 47 10.45 0.56 -2.41
CA PRO A 47 11.34 -0.46 -1.86
C PRO A 47 12.13 0.09 -0.68
N ASP A 48 11.90 -0.49 0.49
CA ASP A 48 12.57 -0.11 1.72
C ASP A 48 13.94 -0.79 1.82
N THR A 49 14.99 0.03 1.94
CA THR A 49 16.37 -0.37 2.27
C THR A 49 16.72 -0.11 3.73
N ARG A 50 15.85 0.62 4.44
CA ARG A 50 15.91 0.90 5.87
C ARG A 50 14.52 0.72 6.48
N ALA A 51 14.47 0.53 7.79
CA ALA A 51 13.19 0.41 8.47
C ALA A 51 12.38 1.69 8.31
N HIS A 52 11.10 1.56 7.98
CA HIS A 52 10.16 2.67 7.89
C HIS A 52 9.27 2.68 9.14
N LEU A 53 9.27 3.79 9.87
CA LEU A 53 8.47 3.97 11.07
C LEU A 53 7.17 4.69 10.74
N PHE A 54 6.07 4.26 11.36
CA PHE A 54 4.77 4.89 11.18
C PHE A 54 3.98 4.92 12.47
N GLY A 55 3.13 5.94 12.63
CA GLY A 55 2.23 6.04 13.78
C GLY A 55 1.14 4.96 13.70
N ARG A 56 1.01 4.17 14.75
CA ARG A 56 -0.09 3.22 14.93
C ARG A 56 -1.17 3.86 15.79
N ARG A 57 -2.41 3.72 15.37
CA ARG A 57 -3.59 4.08 16.17
C ARG A 57 -4.41 2.82 16.40
N ALA A 58 -4.98 2.68 17.60
CA ALA A 58 -5.88 1.58 17.89
C ALA A 58 -7.09 1.61 16.95
N GLY A 59 -7.40 0.48 16.32
CA GLY A 59 -8.49 0.34 15.35
C GLY A 59 -8.19 0.87 13.94
N ALA A 60 -7.06 1.58 13.72
CA ALA A 60 -6.70 2.01 12.37
C ALA A 60 -6.22 0.81 11.54
N GLY A 61 -6.87 0.62 10.39
CA GLY A 61 -6.57 -0.43 9.43
C GLY A 61 -5.70 0.09 8.29
N ILE A 62 -4.76 -0.74 7.86
CA ILE A 62 -4.00 -0.56 6.63
C ILE A 62 -4.22 -1.82 5.81
N THR A 63 -4.60 -1.65 4.55
CA THR A 63 -4.69 -2.75 3.59
C THR A 63 -3.73 -2.47 2.43
N GLY A 64 -2.88 -3.43 2.12
CA GLY A 64 -1.88 -3.30 1.08
C GLY A 64 -1.99 -4.37 0.00
N LEU A 65 -1.66 -4.00 -1.23
CA LEU A 65 -1.36 -4.91 -2.32
C LEU A 65 0.14 -4.85 -2.60
N ARG A 66 0.87 -5.88 -2.15
CA ARG A 66 2.28 -6.07 -2.43
C ARG A 66 2.46 -6.57 -3.85
N LEU A 67 3.14 -5.79 -4.67
CA LEU A 67 3.39 -6.08 -6.07
C LEU A 67 4.51 -7.13 -6.22
N PRO A 68 4.44 -8.00 -7.24
CA PRO A 68 5.53 -8.93 -7.53
C PRO A 68 6.84 -8.16 -7.78
N PRO A 69 8.00 -8.75 -7.46
CA PRO A 69 9.30 -8.16 -7.79
C PRO A 69 9.38 -7.72 -9.26
N GLY A 70 9.75 -6.46 -9.48
CA GLY A 70 9.86 -5.87 -10.83
C GLY A 70 8.55 -5.38 -11.46
N ALA A 71 7.38 -5.68 -10.88
CA ALA A 71 6.09 -5.22 -11.42
C ALA A 71 5.78 -3.76 -11.07
N GLY A 72 6.27 -3.26 -9.93
CA GLY A 72 6.03 -1.89 -9.45
C GLY A 72 6.21 -0.81 -10.51
N PRO A 73 7.36 -0.75 -11.22
CA PRO A 73 7.58 0.25 -12.27
C PRO A 73 6.60 0.17 -13.44
N LEU A 74 6.18 -1.04 -13.83
CA LEU A 74 5.24 -1.24 -14.93
C LEU A 74 3.84 -0.76 -14.56
N VAL A 75 3.43 -0.97 -13.31
CA VAL A 75 2.12 -0.54 -12.80
C VAL A 75 2.11 0.97 -12.56
N LEU A 76 3.13 1.49 -11.87
CA LEU A 76 3.13 2.86 -11.35
C LEU A 76 3.61 3.90 -12.36
N GLY A 77 4.30 3.49 -13.43
CA GLY A 77 4.81 4.39 -14.47
C GLY A 77 6.08 5.14 -14.09
N VAL A 78 6.73 4.78 -12.98
CA VAL A 78 7.98 5.40 -12.49
C VAL A 78 8.99 4.33 -12.09
N PRO A 79 10.31 4.58 -12.25
CA PRO A 79 11.32 3.61 -11.86
C PRO A 79 11.34 3.41 -10.32
N ALA A 80 11.53 2.17 -9.86
CA ALA A 80 11.47 1.82 -8.44
C ALA A 80 12.43 2.63 -7.56
N HIS A 81 13.63 2.97 -8.08
CA HIS A 81 14.62 3.75 -7.34
C HIS A 81 14.14 5.18 -7.02
N ALA A 82 13.20 5.73 -7.80
CA ALA A 82 12.63 7.05 -7.52
C ALA A 82 11.73 7.04 -6.27
N LEU A 83 11.23 5.87 -5.89
CA LEU A 83 10.35 5.67 -4.72
C LEU A 83 11.07 5.00 -3.55
N ARG A 84 12.36 4.66 -3.68
CA ARG A 84 13.13 3.96 -2.64
C ARG A 84 13.05 4.70 -1.31
N ASP A 85 12.75 3.96 -0.24
CA ASP A 85 12.56 4.44 1.13
C ASP A 85 11.50 5.55 1.30
N GLN A 86 10.54 5.64 0.38
CA GLN A 86 9.50 6.67 0.41
C GLN A 86 8.10 6.08 0.55
N ARG A 87 7.22 6.93 1.08
CA ARG A 87 5.76 6.77 1.05
C ARG A 87 5.21 7.96 0.27
N VAL A 88 4.68 7.71 -0.93
CA VAL A 88 4.25 8.77 -1.84
C VAL A 88 2.76 8.62 -2.08
N PRO A 89 1.94 9.67 -1.88
CA PRO A 89 0.53 9.62 -2.28
C PRO A 89 0.42 9.28 -3.77
N LEU A 90 -0.52 8.40 -4.15
CA LEU A 90 -0.65 7.95 -5.53
C LEU A 90 -0.94 9.13 -6.49
N GLY A 91 -1.61 10.17 -6.01
CA GLY A 91 -1.86 11.42 -6.75
C GLY A 91 -0.60 12.21 -7.12
N GLY A 92 0.55 11.92 -6.50
CA GLY A 92 1.85 12.45 -6.91
C GLY A 92 2.45 11.72 -8.13
N LEU A 93 1.90 10.57 -8.51
CA LEU A 93 2.37 9.74 -9.63
C LEU A 93 1.34 9.68 -10.76
N TRP A 94 0.06 9.63 -10.42
CA TRP A 94 -1.06 9.49 -11.36
C TRP A 94 -1.96 10.73 -11.36
N PRO A 95 -2.77 10.94 -12.41
CA PRO A 95 -3.69 12.07 -12.46
C PRO A 95 -4.65 12.08 -11.25
N GLU A 96 -4.71 13.20 -10.53
CA GLU A 96 -5.47 13.32 -9.27
C GLU A 96 -6.93 12.85 -9.38
N ARG A 97 -7.61 13.17 -10.49
CA ARG A 97 -9.00 12.75 -10.71
C ARG A 97 -9.15 11.23 -10.72
N ALA A 98 -8.22 10.52 -11.35
CA ALA A 98 -8.25 9.06 -11.39
C ALA A 98 -8.01 8.48 -10.00
N VAL A 99 -7.06 9.05 -9.26
CA VAL A 99 -6.73 8.61 -7.90
C VAL A 99 -7.90 8.82 -6.94
N ARG A 100 -8.56 9.99 -6.96
CA ARG A 100 -9.74 10.24 -6.11
C ARG A 100 -10.85 9.22 -6.35
N LEU A 101 -11.16 8.91 -7.61
CA LEU A 101 -12.17 7.90 -7.94
C LEU A 101 -11.78 6.50 -7.44
N LEU A 102 -10.49 6.16 -7.51
CA LEU A 102 -9.97 4.90 -6.97
C LEU A 102 -10.04 4.87 -5.44
N GLU A 103 -9.64 5.95 -4.77
CA GLU A 103 -9.73 6.11 -3.32
C GLU A 103 -11.17 5.95 -2.83
N GLU A 104 -12.11 6.66 -3.45
CA GLU A 104 -13.55 6.56 -3.15
C GLU A 104 -14.05 5.12 -3.35
N ARG A 105 -13.70 4.48 -4.47
CA ARG A 105 -14.09 3.10 -4.77
C ARG A 105 -13.56 2.11 -3.74
N VAL A 106 -12.29 2.21 -3.38
CA VAL A 106 -11.63 1.30 -2.42
C VAL A 106 -12.15 1.57 -1.00
N ALA A 107 -12.34 2.83 -0.62
CA ALA A 107 -12.87 3.20 0.70
C ALA A 107 -14.34 2.80 0.90
N ALA A 108 -15.15 2.80 -0.17
CA ALA A 108 -16.53 2.35 -0.12
C ALA A 108 -16.68 0.82 -0.20
N ALA A 109 -15.61 0.08 -0.50
CA ALA A 109 -15.66 -1.36 -0.66
C ALA A 109 -15.77 -2.07 0.70
N PRO A 110 -16.62 -3.10 0.84
CA PRO A 110 -16.64 -3.95 2.04
C PRO A 110 -15.31 -4.68 2.29
N ASP A 111 -14.56 -4.94 1.21
CA ASP A 111 -13.22 -5.53 1.23
C ASP A 111 -12.29 -4.67 0.38
N ALA A 112 -11.48 -3.85 1.06
CA ALA A 112 -10.49 -3.00 0.42
C ALA A 112 -9.42 -3.82 -0.33
N GLY A 113 -9.08 -5.01 0.16
CA GLY A 113 -8.11 -5.89 -0.47
C GLY A 113 -8.59 -6.35 -1.84
N HIS A 114 -9.87 -6.72 -1.95
CA HIS A 114 -10.48 -7.04 -3.24
C HIS A 114 -10.53 -5.83 -4.18
N ALA A 115 -10.85 -4.64 -3.67
CA ALA A 115 -10.94 -3.44 -4.48
C ALA A 115 -9.59 -2.98 -5.05
N LEU A 116 -8.49 -3.25 -4.33
CA LEU A 116 -7.12 -3.00 -4.81
C LEU A 116 -6.72 -3.95 -5.96
N GLU A 117 -7.37 -5.10 -6.09
CA GLU A 117 -7.09 -6.12 -7.11
C GLU A 117 -7.92 -5.96 -8.40
N SER A 118 -8.71 -4.88 -8.50
CA SER A 118 -9.77 -4.69 -9.52
C SER A 118 -9.60 -3.50 -10.46
#